data_AF-A0A535TBE3-F1
#
_entry.id   AF-A0A535TBE3-F1
#
_cell.length_a   1.000
_cell.length_b   1.000
_cell.length_c   1.000
_cell.angle_alpha   90.00
_cell.angle_beta   90.00
_cell.angle_gamma   90.00
#
_symmetry.space_group_name_H-M   'P 1'
#
loop_
_entity.id
_entity.type
_entity.pdbx_description
1 polymer ?
#
loop_
_entity_poly.entity_id
_entity_poly.type
_entity_poly.pdbx_seq_one_letter_code
_entity_poly.pdbx_strand_id
1 'polypeptide(L)' 'MRGVILAGGTGSRLHPLTRITNKHLLPIYDRPMISYAIEALVGS' A
#
# COMPACT_ATOMS: atom_id res chain seq x y z
N MET A 1 -4.82 11.83 18.06
CA MET A 1 -4.58 12.40 16.72
C MET A 1 -5.32 11.57 15.68
N ARG A 2 -5.68 12.15 14.52
CA ARG A 2 -6.19 11.40 13.37
C ARG A 2 -5.13 11.41 12.27
N GLY A 3 -4.93 10.27 11.63
CA GLY A 3 -4.02 10.12 10.50
C GLY A 3 -4.77 9.71 9.24
N VAL A 4 -4.18 10.01 8.09
CA VAL A 4 -4.71 9.65 6.77
C VAL A 4 -3.57 9.07 5.94
N ILE A 5 -3.79 7.92 5.30
CA ILE A 5 -2.85 7.31 4.36
C ILE A 5 -3.42 7.45 2.95
N LEU A 6 -2.67 8.08 2.04
CA LEU A 6 -3.09 8.27 0.65
C LEU A 6 -2.82 7.00 -0.18
N ALA A 7 -3.78 6.07 -0.19
CA ALA A 7 -3.66 4.76 -0.86
C ALA A 7 -4.14 4.72 -2.34
N GLY A 8 -4.03 5.84 -3.06
CA GLY A 8 -4.50 5.99 -4.45
C GLY A 8 -3.42 5.93 -5.54
N GLY A 9 -3.80 6.28 -6.77
CA GLY A 9 -2.94 6.34 -7.95
C GLY A 9 -2.92 5.05 -8.78
N THR A 10 -2.71 5.19 -10.10
CA THR A 10 -2.81 4.08 -11.07
C THR A 10 -1.67 3.07 -11.00
N GLY A 11 -0.51 3.44 -10.45
CA GLY A 11 0.63 2.53 -10.33
C GLY A 11 1.14 2.02 -11.67
N SER A 12 1.09 2.83 -12.74
CA SER A 12 1.42 2.42 -14.12
C SER A 12 2.81 1.79 -14.29
N ARG A 13 3.79 2.22 -13.49
CA ARG A 13 5.16 1.66 -13.47
C ARG A 13 5.24 0.21 -12.96
N LEU A 14 4.20 -0.29 -12.31
CA LEU A 14 4.10 -1.67 -11.81
C LEU A 14 3.19 -2.54 -12.70
N HIS A 15 2.81 -2.07 -13.88
CA HIS A 15 2.08 -2.90 -14.84
C HIS A 15 2.92 -4.16 -15.20
N PRO A 16 2.33 -5.38 -15.24
CA PRO A 16 0.90 -5.68 -15.21
C PRO A 16 0.30 -5.92 -13.81
N LEU A 17 1.10 -5.89 -12.75
CA LEU A 17 0.67 -6.21 -11.38
C LEU A 17 -0.49 -5.31 -10.91
N THR A 18 -0.50 -4.05 -11.37
CA THR A 18 -1.50 -3.05 -11.00
C THR A 18 -2.71 -2.97 -11.93
N ARG A 19 -2.89 -3.92 -12.85
CA ARG A 19 -4.05 -3.95 -13.77
C ARG A 19 -5.38 -4.21 -13.02
N ILE A 20 -5.34 -5.07 -12.01
CA ILE A 20 -6.52 -5.49 -11.22
C ILE A 20 -6.34 -5.11 -9.75
N THR A 21 -5.10 -5.21 -9.23
CA THR A 21 -4.80 -4.99 -7.82
C THR A 21 -4.17 -3.62 -7.59
N ASN A 22 -4.63 -2.87 -6.58
CA ASN A 22 -3.99 -1.60 -6.19
C ASN A 22 -2.55 -1.85 -5.69
N LYS A 23 -1.60 -0.95 -6.00
CA LYS A 23 -0.19 -1.06 -5.60
C LYS A 23 0.01 -1.29 -4.10
N HIS A 24 -0.83 -0.73 -3.24
CA HIS A 24 -0.71 -0.86 -1.78
C HIS A 24 -1.16 -2.22 -1.25
N LEU A 25 -1.88 -3.01 -2.05
CA LEU A 25 -2.30 -4.37 -1.69
C LEU A 25 -1.35 -5.43 -2.23
N LEU A 26 -0.31 -5.04 -2.97
CA LEU A 26 0.72 -5.97 -3.42
C LEU A 26 1.51 -6.51 -2.22
N PRO A 27 1.88 -7.80 -2.22
CA PRO A 27 2.64 -8.40 -1.13
C PRO A 27 4.07 -7.86 -1.11
N ILE A 28 4.53 -7.54 0.10
CA ILE A 28 5.95 -7.37 0.45
C ILE A 28 6.25 -8.49 1.44
N TYR A 29 6.90 -9.54 0.94
CA TYR A 29 7.10 -10.79 1.68
C TYR A 29 5.77 -11.41 2.15
N ASP A 30 5.49 -11.40 3.45
CA ASP A 30 4.34 -12.03 4.10
C ASP A 30 3.18 -11.07 4.39
N ARG A 31 3.33 -9.77 4.08
CA ARG A 31 2.35 -8.72 4.40
C ARG A 31 2.06 -7.83 3.19
N PRO A 32 0.85 -7.26 3.07
CA PRO A 32 0.57 -6.28 2.01
C PRO A 32 1.34 -4.98 2.27
N MET A 33 1.72 -4.27 1.20
CA MET A 33 2.46 -3.00 1.27
C MET A 33 1.82 -1.96 2.22
N ILE A 34 0.50 -1.90 2.30
CA ILE A 34 -0.22 -0.94 3.15
C ILE A 34 0.06 -1.14 4.65
N SER A 35 0.39 -2.37 5.10
CA SER A 35 0.64 -2.66 6.51
C SER A 35 1.77 -1.81 7.08
N TYR A 36 2.86 -1.63 6.31
CA TYR A 36 3.99 -0.81 6.72
C TYR A 36 3.61 0.66 6.96
N ALA A 37 2.70 1.21 6.15
CA ALA A 37 2.24 2.59 6.32
C ALA A 37 1.30 2.73 7.52
N ILE A 38 0.51 1.70 7.83
CA ILE A 38 -0.35 1.66 9.02
C ILE A 38 0.51 1.59 10.28
N GLU A 39 1.49 0.68 10.31
CA GLU A 39 2.45 0.50 11.41
C GLU A 39 3.20 1.82 11.72
N ALA A 40 3.70 2.49 10.68
CA ALA A 40 4.34 3.81 10.83
C ALA A 40 3.39 4.89 11.37
N LEU A 41 2.09 4.82 11.08
CA LEU A 41 1.11 5.78 11.56
C LEU A 41 0.71 5.55 13.02
N VAL A 42 0.63 4.28 13.44
CA VAL A 42 0.25 3.90 14.81
C VAL A 42 1.45 3.81 15.76
N GLY A 43 2.67 3.78 15.23
CA GLY A 43 3.91 3.73 16.02
C GLY A 43 4.19 2.37 16.66
N SER A 44 3.78 1.28 16.01
CA SER A 44 3.95 -0.11 16.47
C SER A 44 5.25 -0.74 15.98
#